data_AF-A0A6L9ZQ21-F1
#
_entry.id   AF-A0A6L9ZQ21-F1
#
_cell.length_a   1.000
_cell.length_b   1.000
_cell.length_c   1.000
_cell.angle_alpha   90.00
_cell.angle_beta   90.00
_cell.angle_gamma   90.00
#
_symmetry.space_group_name_H-M   'P 1'
#
loop_
_entity.id
_entity.type
_entity.pdbx_description
1 polymer ?
#
loop_
_entity_poly.entity_id
_entity_poly.type
_entity_poly.pdbx_seq_one_letter_code
_entity_poly.pdbx_strand_id
1 'polypeptide(L)'
;MDDWVILAPTRWKLRRAIKAVNQVMADLLLVKHPEKTFIGRISKGFDFLGYWFSPHGLGVAKKTVERMMAKVTQLYEQGADDCRIESYLRHWWSLVGSGVDEVCLIRFAYRVEDFNFITRPT
;
A
#
# COMPACT_ATOMS: atom_id res chain seq x y z
N MET A 1 6.10 14.39 -3.42
CA MET A 1 5.60 13.24 -2.64
C MET A 1 4.84 13.86 -1.52
N ASP A 2 3.53 13.70 -1.52
CA ASP A 2 2.64 14.62 -0.79
C ASP A 2 1.79 13.88 0.25
N ASP A 3 2.02 12.56 0.40
CA ASP A 3 1.35 11.70 1.36
C ASP A 3 2.23 11.52 2.61
N TRP A 4 1.72 11.90 3.78
CA TRP A 4 2.37 11.69 5.08
C TRP A 4 1.42 11.06 6.08
N VAL A 5 1.98 10.33 7.05
CA VAL A 5 1.23 9.68 8.13
C VAL A 5 1.69 10.21 9.48
N ILE A 6 0.74 10.50 10.36
CA ILE A 6 1.00 10.93 11.73
C ILE A 6 0.37 9.92 12.69
N LEU A 7 1.22 9.18 13.40
CA LEU A 7 0.80 8.29 14.47
C LEU A 7 0.94 9.02 15.81
N ALA A 8 -0.07 8.89 16.66
CA ALA A 8 -0.07 9.48 17.99
C ALA A 8 -0.70 8.52 18.99
N PRO A 9 -0.14 8.39 20.21
CA PRO A 9 -0.63 7.41 21.19
C PRO A 9 -1.95 7.85 21.84
N THR A 10 -2.34 9.12 21.72
CA THR A 10 -3.61 9.63 22.25
C THR A 10 -4.28 10.59 21.28
N ARG A 11 -5.62 10.68 21.37
CA ARG A 11 -6.42 11.63 20.58
C ARG A 11 -5.97 13.08 20.78
N TRP A 12 -5.55 13.45 21.99
CA TRP A 12 -5.08 14.81 22.30
C TRP A 12 -3.77 15.16 21.61
N LYS A 13 -2.81 14.22 21.59
CA LYS A 13 -1.55 14.40 20.84
C LYS A 13 -1.82 14.50 19.33
N LEU A 14 -2.73 13.68 18.81
CA LEU A 14 -3.13 13.75 17.39
C LEU A 14 -3.73 15.12 17.04
N ARG A 15 -4.63 15.66 17.88
CA ARG A 15 -5.22 16.99 17.67
C ARG A 15 -4.17 18.10 17.65
N ARG A 16 -3.16 18.02 18.52
CA ARG A 16 -2.05 18.98 18.51
C ARG A 16 -1.21 18.88 17.24
N ALA A 17 -0.90 17.67 16.79
CA ALA A 17 -0.19 17.45 15.53
C ALA A 17 -0.98 17.98 14.33
N ILE A 18 -2.29 17.71 14.25
CA ILE A 18 -3.18 18.26 13.21
C ILE A 18 -3.15 19.80 13.21
N LYS A 19 -3.19 20.43 14.40
CA LYS A 19 -3.10 21.89 14.50
C LYS A 19 -1.77 22.42 13.95
N ALA A 20 -0.65 21.79 14.32
CA ALA A 20 0.67 22.17 13.83
C ALA A 20 0.79 22.03 12.31
N VAL A 21 0.32 20.91 11.74
CA VAL A 21 0.29 20.70 10.29
C VAL A 21 -0.52 21.79 9.60
N ASN A 22 -1.72 22.10 10.09
CA ASN A 22 -2.56 23.12 9.48
C ASN A 22 -1.90 24.50 9.51
N GLN A 23 -1.16 24.84 10.59
CA GLN A 23 -0.42 26.09 10.67
C GLN A 23 0.66 26.15 9.60
N VAL A 24 1.51 25.13 9.52
CA VAL A 24 2.59 25.06 8.51
C VAL A 24 2.03 25.11 7.09
N MET A 25 0.93 24.40 6.82
CA MET A 25 0.31 24.45 5.50
C MET A 25 -0.27 25.82 5.16
N ALA A 26 -0.86 26.52 6.15
CA ALA A 26 -1.34 27.89 5.95
C ALA A 26 -0.18 28.86 5.67
N ASP A 27 0.93 28.74 6.41
CA ASP A 27 2.12 29.57 6.22
C ASP A 27 2.75 29.33 4.83
N LEU A 28 2.64 28.11 4.29
CA LEU A 28 3.09 27.73 2.94
C LEU A 28 2.04 27.98 1.85
N LEU A 29 0.87 28.53 2.17
CA LEU A 29 -0.25 28.74 1.24
C LEU A 29 -0.73 27.45 0.53
N LEU A 30 -0.62 26.30 1.21
CA LEU A 30 -1.02 24.99 0.71
C LEU A 30 -2.40 24.58 1.23
N VAL A 31 -3.23 24.03 0.34
CA VAL A 31 -4.57 23.51 0.67
C VAL A 31 -4.56 21.99 0.63
N LYS A 32 -5.06 21.36 1.71
CA LYS A 32 -5.27 19.90 1.75
C LYS A 32 -6.46 19.51 0.90
N HIS A 33 -6.35 18.40 0.18
CA HIS A 33 -7.50 17.81 -0.49
C HIS A 33 -8.49 17.23 0.54
N PRO A 34 -9.76 17.68 0.58
CA PRO A 34 -10.71 17.35 1.64
C PRO A 34 -11.05 15.85 1.70
N GLU A 35 -11.05 15.16 0.57
CA GLU A 35 -11.39 13.73 0.51
C GLU A 35 -10.23 12.78 0.83
N LYS A 36 -8.99 13.26 0.92
CA LYS A 36 -7.79 12.40 1.11
C LYS A 36 -7.35 12.26 2.57
N THR A 37 -8.00 12.93 3.51
CA THR A 37 -7.54 12.94 4.91
C THR A 37 -8.31 11.92 5.75
N PHE A 38 -7.68 10.78 6.07
CA PHE A 38 -8.23 9.82 7.04
C PHE A 38 -7.75 10.16 8.46
N ILE A 39 -8.69 10.31 9.39
CA ILE A 39 -8.41 10.47 10.82
C ILE A 39 -9.13 9.35 11.57
N GLY A 40 -8.37 8.39 12.10
CA GLY A 40 -8.94 7.21 12.73
C GLY A 40 -7.97 6.50 13.67
N ARG A 41 -8.47 5.44 14.31
CA ARG A 41 -7.62 4.53 15.11
C ARG A 41 -6.91 3.55 14.17
N ILE A 42 -5.66 3.25 14.47
CA ILE A 42 -4.88 2.21 13.77
C ILE A 42 -5.56 0.83 13.84
N SER A 43 -6.42 0.57 14.84
CA SER A 43 -7.19 -0.67 14.95
C SER A 43 -8.10 -0.95 13.75
N LYS A 44 -8.49 0.08 12.99
CA LYS A 44 -9.25 -0.09 11.74
C LYS A 44 -8.35 -0.41 10.54
N GLY A 45 -7.04 -0.22 10.72
CA GLY A 45 -6.01 -0.21 9.69
C GLY A 45 -6.13 0.95 8.70
N PHE A 46 -5.11 1.13 7.88
CA PHE A 46 -5.08 2.13 6.81
C PHE A 46 -4.07 1.74 5.72
N ASP A 47 -4.31 2.22 4.50
CA ASP A 47 -3.38 2.08 3.37
C ASP A 47 -2.34 3.21 3.40
N PHE A 48 -1.06 2.89 3.20
CA PHE A 48 0.00 3.88 2.96
C PHE A 48 1.11 3.28 2.08
N LEU A 49 1.48 3.99 1.01
CA LEU A 49 2.54 3.60 0.05
C LEU A 49 2.44 2.17 -0.50
N GLY A 50 1.22 1.69 -0.71
CA GLY A 50 0.98 0.36 -1.24
C GLY A 50 0.95 -0.75 -0.20
N TYR A 51 1.12 -0.42 1.08
CA TYR A 51 0.98 -1.33 2.21
C TYR A 51 -0.28 -1.04 3.03
N TRP A 52 -0.78 -2.08 3.68
CA TRP A 52 -1.84 -2.02 4.67
C TRP A 52 -1.24 -2.12 6.07
N PHE A 53 -1.45 -1.10 6.89
CA PHE A 53 -0.99 -1.05 8.28
C PHE A 53 -2.11 -1.48 9.22
N SER A 54 -1.78 -2.31 10.19
CA SER A 54 -2.69 -2.71 11.27
C SER A 54 -1.92 -2.94 12.59
N PRO A 55 -2.59 -3.08 13.73
CA PRO A 55 -1.91 -3.45 14.98
C PRO A 55 -1.27 -4.84 14.93
N HIS A 56 -1.70 -5.68 13.99
CA HIS A 56 -1.18 -7.04 13.81
C HIS A 56 0.05 -7.09 12.88
N GLY A 57 0.46 -5.95 12.32
CA GLY A 57 1.60 -5.85 11.42
C GLY A 57 1.26 -5.22 10.07
N LEU A 58 2.19 -5.40 9.15
CA LEU A 58 2.17 -4.85 7.79
C LEU A 58 1.72 -5.93 6.79
N GLY A 59 0.86 -5.54 5.86
CA GLY A 59 0.47 -6.37 4.72
C GLY A 59 0.48 -5.58 3.42
N VAL A 60 0.18 -6.24 2.30
CA VAL A 60 0.03 -5.55 1.01
C VAL A 60 -1.36 -4.92 0.93
N ALA A 61 -1.45 -3.66 0.52
CA ALA A 61 -2.74 -2.99 0.36
C ALA A 61 -3.57 -3.65 -0.75
N LYS A 62 -4.89 -3.75 -0.56
CA LYS A 62 -5.81 -4.34 -1.56
C LYS A 62 -5.62 -3.71 -2.94
N LYS A 63 -5.57 -2.38 -2.97
CA LYS A 63 -5.41 -1.60 -4.20
C LYS A 63 -4.10 -1.91 -4.91
N THR A 64 -3.04 -2.28 -4.19
CA THR A 64 -1.77 -2.68 -4.78
C THR A 64 -1.90 -4.00 -5.53
N VAL A 65 -2.61 -4.96 -4.95
CA VAL A 65 -2.90 -6.25 -5.61
C VAL A 65 -3.84 -6.05 -6.80
N GLU A 66 -4.90 -5.25 -6.65
CA GLU A 66 -5.84 -4.93 -7.74
C GLU A 66 -5.13 -4.27 -8.94
N ARG A 67 -4.23 -3.32 -8.68
CA ARG A 67 -3.41 -2.67 -9.72
C ARG A 67 -2.48 -3.67 -10.40
N MET A 68 -1.90 -4.60 -9.64
CA MET A 68 -1.07 -5.66 -10.20
C MET A 68 -1.87 -6.55 -11.14
N MET A 69 -3.04 -7.04 -10.70
CA MET A 69 -3.92 -7.87 -11.52
C MET A 69 -4.35 -7.15 -12.80
N ALA A 70 -4.81 -5.90 -12.68
CA ALA A 70 -5.20 -5.09 -13.84
C ALA A 70 -4.04 -4.91 -14.84
N LYS A 71 -2.81 -4.76 -14.35
CA LYS A 71 -1.64 -4.64 -15.21
C LYS A 71 -1.29 -5.94 -15.91
N VAL A 72 -1.40 -7.09 -15.24
CA VAL A 72 -1.20 -8.40 -15.84
C VAL A 72 -2.24 -8.65 -16.93
N THR A 73 -3.52 -8.39 -16.66
CA THR A 73 -4.60 -8.48 -17.65
C THR A 73 -4.30 -7.62 -18.88
N GLN A 74 -3.89 -6.36 -18.66
CA GLN A 74 -3.53 -5.46 -19.75
C GLN A 74 -2.36 -5.99 -20.59
N LEU A 75 -1.31 -6.55 -19.96
CA LEU A 75 -0.16 -7.10 -20.68
C LEU A 75 -0.57 -8.30 -21.54
N TYR A 76 -1.41 -9.18 -20.98
CA TYR A 76 -1.95 -10.33 -21.70
C TYR A 76 -2.78 -9.89 -22.91
N GLU A 77 -3.69 -8.93 -22.74
CA GLU A 77 -4.51 -8.39 -23.84
C GLU A 77 -3.68 -7.71 -24.94
N GLN A 78 -2.51 -7.17 -24.59
CA GLN A 78 -1.56 -6.58 -25.52
C GLN A 78 -0.68 -7.62 -26.24
N GLY A 79 -0.86 -8.92 -25.97
CA GLY A 79 -0.06 -9.99 -26.56
C GLY A 79 1.38 -10.01 -26.04
N ALA A 80 1.62 -9.55 -24.81
CA ALA A 80 2.91 -9.71 -24.17
C ALA A 80 3.27 -11.19 -24.04
N ASP A 81 4.54 -11.53 -24.30
CA ASP A 81 5.05 -12.87 -24.03
C ASP A 81 5.12 -13.16 -22.51
N ASP A 82 5.22 -14.45 -22.20
CA ASP A 82 5.27 -14.93 -20.81
C ASP A 82 6.46 -14.35 -20.05
N CYS A 83 7.62 -14.18 -20.72
CA CYS A 83 8.83 -13.63 -20.11
C CYS A 83 8.62 -12.18 -19.62
N ARG A 84 7.88 -11.37 -20.37
CA ARG A 84 7.55 -9.99 -20.02
C ARG A 84 6.58 -9.92 -18.85
N ILE A 85 5.58 -10.81 -18.81
CA ILE A 85 4.64 -10.90 -17.69
C ILE A 85 5.38 -11.36 -16.42
N GLU A 86 6.24 -12.37 -16.54
CA GLU A 86 7.04 -12.90 -15.45
C GLU A 86 8.01 -11.85 -14.89
N SER A 87 8.73 -11.12 -15.77
CA SER A 87 9.62 -10.03 -15.36
C SER A 87 8.88 -8.96 -14.56
N TYR A 88 7.69 -8.55 -15.03
CA TYR A 88 6.85 -7.60 -14.30
C TYR A 88 6.48 -8.13 -12.90
N LEU A 89 6.04 -9.39 -12.81
CA LEU A 89 5.67 -10.02 -11.55
C LEU A 89 6.84 -10.14 -10.58
N ARG A 90 8.05 -10.46 -11.07
CA ARG A 90 9.28 -10.50 -10.26
C ARG A 90 9.63 -9.12 -9.70
N HIS A 91 9.54 -8.07 -10.50
CA HIS A 91 9.76 -6.70 -10.02
C HIS A 91 8.71 -6.26 -9.02
N TRP A 92 7.44 -6.58 -9.28
CA TRP A 92 6.36 -6.30 -8.34
C TRP A 92 6.58 -7.03 -7.02
N TRP A 93 6.95 -8.31 -7.05
CA TRP A 93 7.27 -9.10 -5.87
C TRP A 93 8.45 -8.53 -5.08
N SER A 94 9.52 -8.13 -5.77
CA SER A 94 10.66 -7.48 -5.13
C SER A 94 10.26 -6.18 -4.41
N LEU A 95 9.35 -5.41 -5.00
CA LEU A 95 8.85 -4.17 -4.40
C LEU A 95 7.95 -4.42 -3.18
N VAL A 96 7.04 -5.39 -3.24
CA VAL A 96 6.19 -5.68 -2.07
C VAL A 96 6.94 -6.43 -0.97
N GLY A 97 7.87 -7.32 -1.35
CA GLY A 97 8.66 -8.14 -0.43
C GLY A 97 9.77 -7.39 0.29
N SER A 98 10.23 -6.24 -0.23
CA SER A 98 11.31 -5.46 0.40
C SER A 98 10.92 -4.79 1.73
N GLY A 99 9.64 -4.82 2.12
CA GLY A 99 9.13 -4.12 3.30
C GLY A 99 8.40 -5.01 4.33
N VAL A 100 8.23 -6.31 4.07
CA VAL A 100 7.41 -7.19 4.93
C VAL A 100 8.19 -8.47 5.26
N ASP A 101 8.46 -8.71 6.55
CA ASP A 101 9.16 -9.91 7.03
C ASP A 101 8.38 -11.21 6.73
N GLU A 102 7.04 -11.13 6.71
CA GLU A 102 6.14 -12.15 6.20
C GLU A 102 5.03 -11.48 5.40
N VAL A 103 4.97 -11.68 4.08
CA VAL A 103 3.91 -11.14 3.23
C VAL A 103 2.59 -11.82 3.60
N CYS A 104 1.92 -11.28 4.60
CA CYS A 104 0.58 -11.70 5.00
C CYS A 104 -0.43 -11.16 3.98
N LEU A 105 -0.73 -11.95 2.95
CA LEU A 105 -1.90 -11.79 2.06
C LEU A 105 -3.22 -12.14 2.78
N ILE A 106 -3.27 -12.06 4.11
CA ILE A 106 -4.23 -12.74 5.01
C ILE A 106 -5.70 -12.30 4.85
N ARG A 107 -6.02 -11.29 4.05
CA ARG A 107 -7.41 -10.79 3.98
C ARG A 107 -8.06 -10.72 2.61
N PHE A 108 -7.35 -11.09 1.56
CA PHE A 108 -7.95 -11.28 0.24
C PHE A 108 -7.77 -12.75 -0.10
N ALA A 109 -8.76 -13.36 -0.74
CA ALA A 109 -8.84 -14.79 -1.03
C ALA A 109 -7.79 -15.26 -2.05
N TYR A 110 -6.53 -14.88 -1.84
CA TYR A 110 -5.38 -15.22 -2.63
C TYR A 110 -4.35 -15.81 -1.67
N ARG A 111 -4.21 -17.14 -1.70
CA ARG A 111 -3.08 -17.81 -1.06
C ARG A 111 -1.81 -17.48 -1.85
N VAL A 112 -0.67 -17.51 -1.16
CA VAL A 112 0.65 -17.52 -1.82
C VAL A 112 0.72 -18.62 -2.89
N GLU A 113 -0.01 -19.71 -2.67
CA GLU A 113 -0.19 -20.83 -3.60
C GLU A 113 -0.89 -20.46 -4.92
N ASP A 114 -1.77 -19.45 -4.92
CA ASP A 114 -2.45 -18.96 -6.13
C ASP A 114 -1.48 -18.22 -7.07
N PHE A 115 -0.27 -17.93 -6.59
CA PHE A 115 0.84 -17.35 -7.33
C PHE A 115 1.99 -18.35 -7.56
N ASN A 116 1.75 -19.66 -7.41
CA ASN A 116 2.77 -20.72 -7.58
C ASN A 116 3.40 -20.81 -8.99
N PHE A 117 2.98 -19.99 -9.95
CA PHE A 117 3.71 -19.76 -11.20
C PHE A 117 4.98 -18.90 -11.02
N ILE A 118 5.09 -18.15 -9.91
CA ILE A 118 6.18 -17.20 -9.62
C ILE A 118 7.27 -17.80 -8.72
N THR A 119 6.94 -18.85 -7.95
CA THR A 119 7.79 -19.39 -6.86
C THR A 119 8.66 -20.58 -7.25
N ARG A 120 8.70 -21.00 -8.53
CA ARG A 120 9.68 -22.02 -8.95
C ARG A 120 11.04 -21.35 -9.14
N PRO A 121 12.06 -21.64 -8.32
CA PRO A 121 13.43 -21.41 -8.76
C PRO A 121 13.69 -22.44 -9.87
N THR A 122 14.16 -21.96 -11.02
CA THR A 122 14.91 -22.81 -11.96
C THR A 122 16.15 -23.35 -11.28
#